data_AF-A0A7S2Z9D9-F1
#
_entry.id   AF-A0A7S2Z9D9-F1
#
_cell.length_a   1.000
_cell.length_b   1.000
_cell.length_c   1.000
_cell.angle_alpha   90.00
_cell.angle_beta   90.00
_cell.angle_gamma   90.00
#
_symmetry.space_group_name_H-M   'P 1'
#
loop_
_entity.id
_entity.type
_entity.pdbx_description
1 polymer ?
#
loop_
_entity_poly.entity_id
_entity_poly.type
_entity_poly.pdbx_seq_one_letter_code
_entity_poly.pdbx_strand_id
1 'polypeptide(L)'
;AGAAGSAGDGANGEAGGGAEGGHGAADPTVMSPAERVKQSREFQQADQEEWERRNAVIRQQSLRAKLDRKRKKEDSIRVEKRLKELKQQRDAVERELAQAEAVRAKVRKWIQNKTRGSSHFPTVVERLGISSPLGFHIRKEALTKIYRKAILKYHPDRTAKDAGVELKVKNEEIFKLLQTSYEEYRRF
;
A
#
# COMPACT_ATOMS: atom_id res chain seq x y z
N ALA A 1 12.30 7.64 27.62
CA ALA A 1 12.66 8.60 26.55
C ALA A 1 11.47 8.68 25.60
N GLY A 2 10.54 9.63 25.71
CA GLY A 2 10.72 11.08 25.52
C GLY A 2 10.92 11.32 24.02
N ALA A 3 10.04 11.93 23.21
CA ALA A 3 9.11 13.02 23.49
C ALA A 3 7.89 13.02 22.54
N ALA A 4 6.77 13.51 23.05
CA ALA A 4 5.60 13.95 22.31
C ALA A 4 5.71 15.48 22.06
N GLY A 5 5.43 15.95 20.84
CA GLY A 5 5.19 17.37 20.53
C GLY A 5 3.76 17.49 19.99
N SER A 6 2.78 17.87 20.80
CA SER A 6 2.44 19.21 21.32
C SER A 6 1.92 20.14 20.22
N ALA A 7 0.59 20.07 20.04
CA ALA A 7 -0.22 21.02 19.32
C ALA A 7 -0.31 22.33 20.11
N GLY A 8 -0.01 23.46 19.46
CA GLY A 8 -0.24 24.79 19.99
C GLY A 8 -1.61 25.30 19.54
N ASP A 9 -2.60 25.19 20.42
CA ASP A 9 -3.89 25.86 20.33
C ASP A 9 -3.86 26.95 21.41
N GLY A 10 -3.79 28.21 20.98
CA GLY A 10 -3.61 29.38 21.85
C GLY A 10 -4.88 30.23 21.86
N ALA A 11 -5.95 29.70 22.43
CA ALA A 11 -7.14 30.45 22.80
C ALA A 11 -6.96 30.92 24.25
N ASN A 12 -6.54 32.18 24.44
CA ASN A 12 -6.49 32.80 25.76
C ASN A 12 -7.73 33.69 25.91
N GLY A 13 -8.73 33.15 26.59
CA GLY A 13 -9.89 33.87 27.07
C GLY A 13 -10.01 33.61 28.57
N GLU A 14 -9.49 34.54 29.37
CA GLU A 14 -9.85 34.63 30.78
C GLU A 14 -10.50 35.97 31.05
N ALA A 15 -11.65 35.87 31.70
CA ALA A 15 -12.50 36.93 32.13
C ALA A 15 -12.02 37.51 33.46
N GLY A 16 -12.20 38.82 33.62
CA GLY A 16 -12.96 39.36 34.75
C GLY A 16 -12.28 39.46 36.11
N GLY A 17 -11.91 40.69 36.46
CA GLY A 17 -11.74 41.19 37.84
C GLY A 17 -10.84 42.42 37.80
N GLY A 18 -11.20 43.61 38.25
CA GLY A 18 -12.33 44.10 39.03
C GLY A 18 -11.85 45.40 39.65
N ALA A 19 -12.60 46.50 39.41
CA ALA A 19 -12.59 47.79 40.11
C ALA A 19 -11.25 48.54 40.29
N GLU A 20 -11.18 49.78 39.81
CA GLU A 20 -11.33 50.97 40.67
C GLU A 20 -11.10 52.28 39.90
N GLY A 21 -11.81 53.32 40.32
CA GLY A 21 -11.35 54.71 40.23
C GLY A 21 -11.79 55.51 39.01
N GLY A 22 -12.93 56.22 39.14
CA GLY A 22 -13.20 57.38 38.30
C GLY A 22 -14.62 57.51 37.76
N HIS A 23 -15.64 57.48 38.64
CA HIS A 23 -16.91 58.13 38.32
C HIS A 23 -16.70 59.66 38.32
N GLY A 24 -16.06 60.18 37.27
CA GLY A 24 -16.37 61.53 36.81
C GLY A 24 -17.75 61.44 36.20
N ALA A 25 -18.75 62.04 36.84
CA ALA A 25 -20.06 62.21 36.24
C ALA A 25 -19.88 62.92 34.90
N ALA A 26 -19.92 62.15 33.81
CA ALA A 26 -20.03 62.70 32.48
C ALA A 26 -21.39 63.40 32.45
N ASP A 27 -21.34 64.73 32.52
CA ASP A 27 -22.44 65.62 32.22
C ASP A 27 -23.11 65.13 30.91
N PRO A 28 -24.41 64.76 30.91
CA PRO A 28 -25.10 64.25 29.73
C PRO A 28 -25.13 65.25 28.55
N THR A 29 -24.56 66.44 28.73
CA THR A 29 -24.64 67.57 27.81
C THR A 29 -23.42 67.74 26.90
N VAL A 30 -22.27 67.12 27.20
CA VAL A 30 -21.03 67.33 26.42
C VAL A 30 -20.57 66.06 25.73
N MET A 31 -21.41 65.52 24.85
CA MET A 31 -20.94 64.54 23.84
C MET A 31 -19.90 65.21 22.94
N SER A 32 -18.74 64.56 22.80
CA SER A 32 -17.70 65.01 21.88
C SER A 32 -18.23 65.02 20.43
N PRO A 33 -17.70 65.88 19.55
CA PRO A 33 -18.10 65.90 18.14
C PRO A 33 -18.02 64.53 17.45
N ALA A 34 -17.04 63.69 17.83
CA ALA A 34 -16.89 62.33 17.31
C ALA A 34 -17.99 61.37 17.78
N GLU A 35 -18.47 61.50 19.02
CA GLU A 35 -19.56 60.69 19.55
C GLU A 35 -20.91 61.07 18.96
N ARG A 36 -21.12 62.37 18.65
CA ARG A 36 -22.34 62.83 17.95
C ARG A 36 -22.44 62.22 16.55
N VAL A 37 -21.32 62.13 15.83
CA VAL A 37 -21.27 61.49 14.50
C VAL A 37 -21.61 60.00 14.59
N LYS A 38 -21.18 59.29 15.65
CA LYS A 38 -21.51 57.87 15.84
C LYS A 38 -22.99 57.60 16.15
N GLN A 39 -23.69 58.59 16.69
CA GLN A 39 -25.14 58.52 16.91
C GLN A 39 -25.95 58.94 15.67
N SER A 40 -25.31 59.54 14.66
CA SER A 40 -25.98 59.86 13.41
C SER A 40 -26.48 58.59 12.73
N ARG A 41 -27.70 58.67 12.20
CA ARG A 41 -28.37 57.57 11.48
C ARG A 41 -27.51 57.02 10.33
N GLU A 42 -26.82 57.91 9.62
CA GLU A 42 -25.92 57.55 8.50
C GLU A 42 -24.73 56.72 8.97
N PHE A 43 -24.13 57.05 10.12
CA PHE A 43 -23.04 56.27 10.69
C PHE A 43 -23.51 54.89 11.14
N GLN A 44 -24.65 54.81 11.82
CA GLN A 44 -25.22 53.53 12.26
C GLN A 44 -25.57 52.62 11.08
N GLN A 45 -26.08 53.19 9.99
CA GLN A 45 -26.34 52.46 8.75
C GLN A 45 -25.05 51.96 8.10
N ALA A 46 -24.03 52.81 8.00
CA ALA A 46 -22.73 52.42 7.45
C ALA A 46 -22.04 51.33 8.29
N ASP A 47 -22.11 51.43 9.62
CA ASP A 47 -21.55 50.45 10.55
C ASP A 47 -22.28 49.10 10.47
N GLN A 48 -23.61 49.13 10.37
CA GLN A 48 -24.43 47.93 10.15
C GLN A 48 -24.12 47.26 8.82
N GLU A 49 -24.02 48.02 7.73
CA GLU A 49 -23.66 47.48 6.42
C GLU A 49 -22.25 46.89 6.40
N GLU A 50 -21.29 47.54 7.07
CA GLU A 50 -19.93 47.03 7.17
C GLU A 50 -19.87 45.76 8.02
N TRP A 51 -20.63 45.70 9.12
CA TRP A 51 -20.80 44.50 9.93
C TRP A 51 -21.41 43.35 9.13
N GLU A 52 -22.45 43.62 8.33
CA GLU A 52 -23.09 42.63 7.46
C GLU A 52 -22.12 42.11 6.39
N ARG A 53 -21.35 43.02 5.75
CA ARG A 53 -20.31 42.65 4.78
C ARG A 53 -19.25 41.75 5.42
N ARG A 54 -18.72 42.12 6.58
CA ARG A 54 -17.74 41.32 7.33
C ARG A 54 -18.31 39.94 7.68
N ASN A 55 -19.54 39.88 8.19
CA ASN A 55 -20.20 38.61 8.50
C ASN A 55 -20.50 37.74 7.29
N ALA A 56 -20.79 38.34 6.13
CA ALA A 56 -20.94 37.59 4.89
C ALA A 56 -19.62 36.93 4.47
N VAL A 57 -18.50 37.66 4.56
CA VAL A 57 -17.16 37.13 4.27
C VAL A 57 -16.78 36.00 5.22
N ILE A 58 -16.98 36.19 6.54
CA ILE A 58 -16.71 35.15 7.56
C ILE A 58 -17.53 33.89 7.27
N ARG A 59 -18.83 34.03 6.98
CA ARG A 59 -19.69 32.89 6.62
C ARG A 59 -19.17 32.18 5.38
N GLN A 60 -18.83 32.91 4.33
CA GLN A 60 -18.31 32.33 3.09
C GLN A 60 -17.00 31.57 3.33
N GLN A 61 -16.06 32.13 4.09
CA GLN A 61 -14.82 31.46 4.47
C GLN A 61 -15.08 30.21 5.29
N SER A 62 -16.00 30.26 6.26
CA SER A 62 -16.35 29.09 7.08
C SER A 62 -16.95 27.95 6.25
N LEU A 63 -17.77 28.27 5.25
CA LEU A 63 -18.36 27.28 4.35
C LEU A 63 -17.29 26.66 3.46
N ARG A 64 -16.40 27.47 2.87
CA ARG A 64 -15.25 26.98 2.09
C ARG A 64 -14.37 26.07 2.93
N ALA A 65 -14.02 26.48 4.16
CA ALA A 65 -13.22 25.67 5.06
C ALA A 65 -13.90 24.33 5.43
N LYS A 66 -15.22 24.33 5.63
CA LYS A 66 -15.99 23.09 5.87
C LYS A 66 -15.95 22.15 4.66
N LEU A 67 -16.12 22.67 3.44
CA LEU A 67 -16.04 21.87 2.22
C LEU A 67 -14.63 21.31 2.00
N ASP A 68 -13.60 22.13 2.22
CA ASP A 68 -12.21 21.68 2.11
C ASP A 68 -11.87 20.59 3.11
N ARG A 69 -12.33 20.71 4.36
CA ARG A 69 -12.16 19.66 5.38
C ARG A 69 -12.86 18.36 4.98
N LYS A 70 -14.07 18.43 4.42
CA LYS A 70 -14.79 17.26 3.91
C LYS A 70 -14.01 16.58 2.78
N ARG A 71 -13.58 17.36 1.78
CA ARG A 71 -12.80 16.86 0.65
C ARG A 71 -11.49 16.21 1.11
N LYS A 72 -10.72 16.87 1.97
CA LYS A 72 -9.47 16.32 2.52
C LYS A 72 -9.71 15.03 3.29
N LYS A 73 -10.80 14.92 4.05
CA LYS A 73 -11.16 13.70 4.77
C LYS A 73 -11.48 12.55 3.80
N GLU A 74 -12.27 12.81 2.77
CA GLU A 74 -12.61 11.82 1.73
C GLU A 74 -11.36 11.36 0.96
N ASP A 75 -10.48 12.29 0.60
CA ASP A 75 -9.21 11.98 -0.05
C ASP A 75 -8.29 11.17 0.87
N SER A 76 -8.22 11.52 2.16
CA SER A 76 -7.45 10.76 3.16
C SER A 76 -7.95 9.32 3.29
N ILE A 77 -9.27 9.12 3.38
CA ILE A 77 -9.88 7.78 3.46
C ILE A 77 -9.57 6.98 2.19
N ARG A 78 -9.62 7.61 1.01
CA ARG A 78 -9.30 6.97 -0.27
C ARG A 78 -7.83 6.53 -0.31
N VAL A 79 -6.91 7.40 0.11
CA VAL A 79 -5.47 7.10 0.14
C VAL A 79 -5.18 5.99 1.14
N GLU A 80 -5.77 6.05 2.34
CA GLU A 80 -5.59 5.02 3.38
C GLU A 80 -6.10 3.65 2.91
N LYS A 81 -7.28 3.60 2.26
CA LYS A 81 -7.83 2.37 1.70
C LYS A 81 -6.89 1.76 0.66
N ARG A 82 -6.39 2.58 -0.28
CA ARG A 82 -5.42 2.12 -1.29
C ARG A 82 -4.13 1.62 -0.66
N LEU A 83 -3.61 2.32 0.34
CA LEU A 83 -2.39 1.91 1.04
C LEU A 83 -2.59 0.57 1.76
N LYS A 84 -3.75 0.36 2.38
CA LYS A 84 -4.11 -0.90 3.03
C LYS A 84 -4.22 -2.05 2.03
N GLU A 85 -4.85 -1.83 0.88
CA GLU A 85 -4.95 -2.83 -0.20
C GLU A 85 -3.56 -3.22 -0.72
N LEU A 86 -2.69 -2.25 -1.00
CA LEU A 86 -1.31 -2.51 -1.43
C LEU A 86 -0.51 -3.27 -0.38
N LYS A 87 -0.66 -2.92 0.90
CA LYS A 87 -0.01 -3.63 2.01
C LYS A 87 -0.50 -5.07 2.08
N GLN A 88 -1.80 -5.31 1.97
CA GLN A 88 -2.37 -6.67 1.98
C GLN A 88 -1.89 -7.51 0.80
N GLN A 89 -1.80 -6.93 -0.40
CA GLN A 89 -1.25 -7.61 -1.58
C GLN A 89 0.22 -7.97 -1.36
N ARG A 90 1.03 -7.03 -0.88
CA ARG A 90 2.43 -7.28 -0.56
C ARG A 90 2.58 -8.40 0.46
N ASP A 91 1.84 -8.32 1.57
CA ASP A 91 1.92 -9.32 2.63
C ASP A 91 1.42 -10.69 2.16
N ALA A 92 0.47 -10.76 1.22
CA ALA A 92 0.03 -12.01 0.61
C ALA A 92 1.13 -12.64 -0.27
N VAL A 93 1.79 -11.84 -1.11
CA VAL A 93 2.91 -12.28 -1.94
C VAL A 93 4.09 -12.75 -1.08
N GLU A 94 4.42 -12.01 -0.02
CA GLU A 94 5.49 -12.36 0.91
C GLU A 94 5.21 -13.69 1.62
N ARG A 95 3.96 -13.91 2.06
CA ARG A 95 3.56 -15.19 2.66
C ARG A 95 3.64 -16.35 1.65
N GLU A 96 3.20 -16.16 0.41
CA GLU A 96 3.30 -17.19 -0.63
C GLU A 96 4.78 -17.53 -0.91
N LEU A 97 5.65 -16.51 -1.01
CA LEU A 97 7.08 -16.71 -1.19
C LEU A 97 7.72 -17.46 -0.02
N ALA A 98 7.41 -17.07 1.22
CA ALA A 98 7.92 -17.73 2.41
C ALA A 98 7.49 -19.20 2.49
N GLN A 99 6.23 -19.51 2.15
CA GLN A 99 5.74 -20.88 2.05
C GLN A 99 6.47 -21.66 0.95
N ALA A 100 6.68 -21.04 -0.22
CA ALA A 100 7.40 -21.64 -1.32
C ALA A 100 8.85 -21.98 -0.94
N GLU A 101 9.54 -21.09 -0.24
CA GLU A 101 10.92 -21.31 0.23
C GLU A 101 11.01 -22.44 1.26
N ALA A 102 10.08 -22.49 2.22
CA ALA A 102 10.03 -23.57 3.21
C ALA A 102 9.87 -24.95 2.55
N VAL A 103 9.13 -25.03 1.45
CA VAL A 103 8.92 -26.28 0.69
C VAL A 103 10.07 -26.56 -0.27
N ARG A 104 10.70 -25.52 -0.85
CA ARG A 104 11.75 -25.65 -1.87
C ARG A 104 12.92 -26.51 -1.43
N ALA A 105 13.38 -26.36 -0.19
CA ALA A 105 14.46 -27.19 0.35
C ALA A 105 14.07 -28.69 0.39
N LYS A 106 12.83 -29.01 0.79
CA LYS A 106 12.32 -30.38 0.83
C LYS A 106 12.19 -30.97 -0.58
N VAL A 107 11.66 -30.18 -1.52
CA VAL A 107 11.53 -30.57 -2.93
C VAL A 107 12.90 -30.84 -3.55
N ARG A 108 13.87 -29.94 -3.37
CA ARG A 108 15.24 -30.13 -3.88
C ARG A 108 15.88 -31.40 -3.34
N LYS A 109 15.78 -31.63 -2.02
CA LYS A 109 16.28 -32.85 -1.39
C LYS A 109 15.59 -34.10 -1.95
N TRP A 110 14.27 -34.06 -2.15
CA TRP A 110 13.52 -35.15 -2.76
C TRP A 110 13.98 -35.43 -4.20
N ILE A 111 14.15 -34.38 -5.02
CA ILE A 111 14.65 -34.50 -6.40
C ILE A 111 16.05 -35.11 -6.38
N GLN A 112 16.96 -34.58 -5.58
CA GLN A 112 18.34 -35.07 -5.47
C GLN A 112 18.39 -36.55 -5.06
N ASN A 113 17.58 -36.94 -4.09
CA ASN A 113 17.46 -38.33 -3.65
C ASN A 113 16.89 -39.22 -4.77
N LYS A 114 15.87 -38.74 -5.48
CA LYS A 114 15.22 -39.48 -6.57
C LYS A 114 16.16 -39.69 -7.75
N THR A 115 16.91 -38.66 -8.13
CA THR A 115 17.91 -38.72 -9.21
C THR A 115 19.23 -39.32 -8.76
N ARG A 116 19.39 -39.64 -7.47
CA ARG A 116 20.65 -40.03 -6.81
C ARG A 116 21.82 -39.10 -7.18
N GLY A 117 21.55 -37.80 -7.27
CA GLY A 117 22.54 -36.77 -7.63
C GLY A 117 23.02 -36.79 -9.08
N SER A 118 22.40 -37.57 -9.99
CA SER A 118 22.78 -37.58 -11.40
C SER A 118 22.31 -36.31 -12.11
N SER A 119 23.22 -35.66 -12.86
CA SER A 119 22.89 -34.58 -13.81
C SER A 119 22.70 -35.08 -15.24
N HIS A 120 23.02 -36.34 -15.53
CA HIS A 120 22.89 -36.90 -16.88
C HIS A 120 21.41 -37.01 -17.31
N PHE A 121 21.02 -36.31 -18.37
CA PHE A 121 19.61 -36.13 -18.77
C PHE A 121 18.81 -37.44 -18.93
N PRO A 122 19.28 -38.48 -19.68
CA PRO A 122 18.59 -39.77 -19.77
C PRO A 122 18.27 -40.40 -18.40
N THR A 123 19.28 -40.42 -17.51
CA THR A 123 19.14 -40.95 -16.15
C THR A 123 18.16 -40.13 -15.31
N VAL A 124 18.15 -38.81 -15.48
CA VAL A 124 17.24 -37.90 -14.78
C VAL A 124 15.80 -38.17 -15.17
N VAL A 125 15.48 -38.22 -16.48
CA VAL A 125 14.11 -38.40 -16.95
C VAL A 125 13.55 -39.79 -16.61
N GLU A 126 14.39 -40.81 -16.60
CA GLU A 126 14.02 -42.16 -16.17
C GLU A 126 13.73 -42.18 -14.66
N ARG A 127 14.64 -41.67 -13.83
CA ARG A 127 14.49 -41.70 -12.36
C ARG A 127 13.34 -40.85 -11.86
N LEU A 128 13.03 -39.75 -12.53
CA LEU A 128 11.85 -38.93 -12.25
C LEU A 128 10.54 -39.57 -12.75
N GLY A 129 10.59 -40.72 -13.45
CA GLY A 129 9.41 -41.39 -13.99
C GLY A 129 8.75 -40.63 -15.14
N ILE A 130 9.53 -39.80 -15.85
CA ILE A 130 9.06 -39.01 -16.99
C ILE A 130 9.09 -39.86 -18.27
N SER A 131 10.02 -40.81 -18.35
CA SER A 131 10.11 -41.79 -19.42
C SER A 131 10.22 -43.20 -18.86
N SER A 132 9.78 -44.19 -19.64
CA SER A 132 10.05 -45.60 -19.38
C SER A 132 11.56 -45.87 -19.40
N PRO A 133 12.04 -46.96 -18.78
CA PRO A 133 13.46 -47.32 -18.77
C PRO A 133 14.05 -47.22 -20.17
N LEU A 134 14.94 -46.25 -20.32
CA LEU A 134 15.55 -45.92 -21.59
C LEU A 134 16.75 -46.86 -21.71
N GLY A 135 16.57 -48.01 -22.37
CA GLY A 135 17.63 -49.01 -22.53
C GLY A 135 18.94 -48.45 -23.12
N PHE A 136 19.96 -49.29 -23.24
CA PHE A 136 21.36 -48.88 -23.50
C PHE A 136 21.62 -48.05 -24.79
N HIS A 137 20.69 -47.97 -25.74
CA HIS A 137 20.85 -47.23 -27.00
C HIS A 137 19.66 -46.31 -27.31
N ILE A 138 19.69 -45.11 -26.73
CA ILE A 138 18.63 -44.12 -26.94
C ILE A 138 19.04 -43.20 -28.08
N ARG A 139 18.17 -43.08 -29.07
CA ARG A 139 18.32 -42.10 -30.16
C ARG A 139 18.16 -40.66 -29.64
N LYS A 140 19.01 -39.73 -30.10
CA LYS A 140 18.99 -38.31 -29.67
C LYS A 140 17.60 -37.67 -29.91
N GLU A 141 16.91 -38.07 -30.97
CA GLU A 141 15.59 -37.58 -31.34
C GLU A 141 14.51 -37.99 -30.32
N ALA A 142 14.62 -39.20 -29.78
CA ALA A 142 13.70 -39.70 -28.76
C ALA A 142 13.86 -38.91 -27.45
N LEU A 143 15.10 -38.64 -27.03
CA LEU A 143 15.39 -37.80 -25.86
C LEU A 143 14.89 -36.36 -26.06
N THR A 144 15.10 -35.79 -27.23
CA THR A 144 14.58 -34.45 -27.59
C THR A 144 13.05 -34.41 -27.49
N LYS A 145 12.35 -35.46 -27.94
CA LYS A 145 10.88 -35.55 -27.84
C LYS A 145 10.42 -35.67 -26.38
N ILE A 146 11.12 -36.45 -25.57
CA ILE A 146 10.86 -36.57 -24.13
C ILE A 146 11.05 -35.23 -23.44
N TYR A 147 12.17 -34.54 -23.71
CA TYR A 147 12.46 -33.20 -23.19
C TYR A 147 11.32 -32.22 -23.50
N ARG A 148 10.93 -32.09 -24.77
CA ARG A 148 9.85 -31.17 -25.20
C ARG A 148 8.54 -31.47 -24.47
N LYS A 149 8.17 -32.75 -24.33
CA LYS A 149 6.97 -33.15 -23.58
C LYS A 149 7.08 -32.83 -22.09
N ALA A 150 8.26 -33.05 -21.49
CA ALA A 150 8.49 -32.84 -20.07
C ALA A 150 8.46 -31.35 -19.71
N ILE A 151 9.15 -30.51 -20.49
CA ILE A 151 9.13 -29.04 -20.33
C ILE A 151 7.72 -28.48 -20.42
N LEU A 152 6.92 -28.95 -21.39
CA LEU A 152 5.52 -28.58 -21.48
C LEU A 152 4.67 -29.11 -20.32
N LYS A 153 5.04 -30.21 -19.67
CA LYS A 153 4.28 -30.73 -18.53
C LYS A 153 4.59 -29.96 -17.25
N TYR A 154 5.86 -29.62 -17.04
CA TYR A 154 6.36 -29.00 -15.79
C TYR A 154 6.54 -27.48 -15.90
N HIS A 155 6.10 -26.85 -17.00
CA HIS A 155 6.18 -25.40 -17.17
C HIS A 155 5.43 -24.66 -16.05
N PRO A 156 6.01 -23.61 -15.43
CA PRO A 156 5.35 -22.85 -14.36
C PRO A 156 3.98 -22.31 -14.80
N ASP A 157 3.86 -21.73 -16.00
CA ASP A 157 2.59 -21.20 -16.54
C ASP A 157 1.49 -22.24 -16.78
N ARG A 158 1.84 -23.54 -16.84
CA ARG A 158 0.85 -24.61 -16.99
C ARG A 158 0.36 -25.15 -15.65
N THR A 159 1.05 -24.81 -14.57
CA THR A 159 0.55 -25.12 -13.24
C THR A 159 -0.59 -24.17 -12.94
N ALA A 160 -1.75 -24.70 -12.56
CA ALA A 160 -2.93 -23.87 -12.27
C ALA A 160 -2.60 -22.81 -11.22
N LYS A 161 -3.18 -21.61 -11.37
CA LYS A 161 -2.99 -20.51 -10.41
C LYS A 161 -3.40 -20.92 -9.00
N ASP A 162 -4.44 -21.75 -8.89
CA ASP A 162 -5.00 -22.27 -7.64
C ASP A 162 -4.33 -23.57 -7.17
N ALA A 163 -3.31 -24.06 -7.89
CA ALA A 163 -2.55 -25.22 -7.43
C ALA A 163 -1.81 -24.89 -6.12
N GLY A 164 -1.72 -25.90 -5.24
CA GLY A 164 -0.98 -25.76 -4.00
C GLY A 164 0.49 -25.37 -4.22
N VAL A 165 1.03 -24.58 -3.29
CA VAL A 165 2.41 -24.06 -3.33
C VAL A 165 3.44 -25.19 -3.53
N GLU A 166 3.22 -26.36 -2.93
CA GLU A 166 4.13 -27.49 -3.07
C GLU A 166 4.21 -28.01 -4.51
N LEU A 167 3.07 -28.08 -5.22
CA LEU A 167 3.04 -28.54 -6.60
C LEU A 167 3.71 -27.52 -7.54
N LYS A 168 3.46 -26.22 -7.31
CA LYS A 168 4.12 -25.13 -8.04
C LYS A 168 5.64 -25.22 -7.92
N VAL A 169 6.14 -25.29 -6.68
CA VAL A 169 7.58 -25.39 -6.39
C VAL A 169 8.17 -26.68 -6.97
N LYS A 170 7.46 -27.80 -6.86
CA LYS A 170 7.89 -29.09 -7.43
C LYS A 170 8.03 -29.02 -8.94
N ASN A 171 7.05 -28.47 -9.63
CA ASN A 171 7.09 -28.32 -11.08
C ASN A 171 8.22 -27.38 -11.50
N GLU A 172 8.39 -26.25 -10.82
CA GLU A 172 9.47 -25.28 -11.06
C GLU A 172 10.86 -25.93 -10.92
N GLU A 173 11.10 -26.67 -9.83
CA GLU A 173 12.41 -27.29 -9.59
C GLU A 173 12.68 -28.46 -10.53
N ILE A 174 11.66 -29.24 -10.91
CA ILE A 174 11.78 -30.26 -11.97
C ILE A 174 12.08 -29.60 -13.31
N PHE A 175 11.40 -28.50 -13.64
CA PHE A 175 11.62 -27.75 -14.87
C PHE A 175 13.06 -27.24 -14.98
N LYS A 176 13.58 -26.60 -13.93
CA LYS A 176 14.98 -26.14 -13.86
C LYS A 176 15.97 -27.28 -14.05
N LEU A 177 15.73 -28.41 -13.38
CA LEU A 177 16.60 -29.59 -13.53
C LEU A 177 16.56 -30.15 -14.95
N LEU A 178 15.39 -30.25 -15.57
CA LEU A 178 15.25 -30.74 -16.94
C LEU A 178 15.95 -29.83 -17.94
N GLN A 179 15.80 -28.51 -17.78
CA GLN A 179 16.43 -27.53 -18.65
C GLN A 179 17.96 -27.62 -18.54
N THR A 180 18.50 -27.55 -17.32
CA THR A 180 19.95 -27.62 -17.06
C THR A 180 20.58 -28.93 -17.54
N SER A 181 20.00 -30.08 -17.15
CA SER A 181 20.52 -31.39 -17.57
C SER A 181 20.43 -31.61 -19.09
N TYR A 182 19.38 -31.11 -19.76
CA TYR A 182 19.26 -31.21 -21.21
C TYR A 182 20.24 -30.27 -21.94
N GLU A 183 20.45 -29.06 -21.42
CA GLU A 183 21.45 -28.13 -21.96
C GLU A 183 22.86 -28.72 -21.86
N GLU A 184 23.21 -29.34 -20.72
CA GLU A 184 24.47 -30.08 -20.56
C GLU A 184 24.55 -31.25 -21.53
N TYR A 185 23.49 -32.05 -21.65
CA TYR A 185 23.44 -33.18 -22.59
C TYR A 185 23.64 -32.75 -24.04
N ARG A 186 23.06 -31.62 -24.46
CA ARG A 186 23.16 -31.11 -25.83
C ARG A 186 24.57 -30.61 -26.18
N ARG A 187 25.39 -30.24 -25.19
CA ARG A 187 26.77 -29.77 -25.40
C ARG A 187 27.72 -30.90 -25.79
N PHE A 188 27.33 -32.16 -25.60
CA PHE A 188 28.07 -33.37 -25.96
C PHE A 188 27.46 -34.07 -27.20
#